data_AF-A0A183HU24-F1
#
_entry.id   AF-A0A183HU24-F1
#
_cell.length_a   1.000
_cell.length_b   1.000
_cell.length_c   1.000
_cell.angle_alpha   90.00
_cell.angle_beta   90.00
_cell.angle_gamma   90.00
#
_symmetry.space_group_name_H-M   'P 1'
#
loop_
_entity.id
_entity.type
_entity.pdbx_description
1 polymer ?
#
loop_
_entity_poly.entity_id
_entity_poly.type
_entity_poly.pdbx_seq_one_letter_code
_entity_poly.pdbx_strand_id
1 'polypeptide(L)' 'MTSIVPIVPIVISSYQSFYRKADYKFNCGGRVIIEILPAIDPLAYSDIDSLMEECYKQMENVYKEINDELIEK' A
#
# COMPACT_ATOMS: atom_id res chain seq x y z
N MET A 1 4.21 -8.34 -30.28
CA MET A 1 4.57 -8.91 -28.96
C MET A 1 4.12 -7.91 -27.92
N THR A 2 3.08 -8.22 -27.15
CA THR A 2 2.70 -7.43 -25.97
C THR A 2 3.55 -7.90 -24.80
N SER A 3 4.46 -7.05 -24.32
CA SER A 3 5.20 -7.33 -23.10
C SER A 3 4.25 -7.26 -21.92
N ILE A 4 4.13 -8.35 -21.18
CA ILE A 4 3.34 -8.42 -19.96
C ILE A 4 4.30 -8.10 -18.82
N VAL A 5 3.98 -7.02 -18.10
CA VAL A 5 4.83 -6.48 -17.03
C VAL A 5 4.17 -6.86 -15.70
N PRO A 6 4.92 -7.49 -14.77
CA PRO A 6 4.39 -7.79 -13.45
C PRO A 6 4.07 -6.50 -12.69
N ILE A 7 3.00 -6.53 -11.89
CA ILE A 7 2.56 -5.40 -11.06
C ILE A 7 3.13 -5.59 -9.66
N VAL A 8 3.82 -4.59 -9.10
CA VAL A 8 4.35 -4.64 -7.73
C VAL A 8 3.54 -3.68 -6.85
N PRO A 9 2.63 -4.18 -5.99
CA PRO A 9 1.86 -3.33 -5.11
C PRO A 9 2.74 -2.77 -3.97
N ILE A 10 2.57 -1.49 -3.67
CA ILE A 10 3.27 -0.82 -2.57
C ILE A 10 2.21 -0.19 -1.66
N VAL A 11 2.30 -0.49 -0.37
CA VAL A 11 1.39 0.03 0.65
C VAL A 11 2.15 0.98 1.54
N ILE A 12 1.59 2.16 1.76
CA ILE A 12 2.15 3.21 2.61
C ILE A 12 1.17 3.42 3.76
N SER A 13 1.68 3.39 4.99
CA SER A 13 0.87 3.67 6.19
C SER A 13 0.30 5.10 6.14
N SER A 14 -0.63 5.40 7.03
CA SER A 14 -1.01 6.78 7.29
C SER A 14 0.25 7.60 7.59
N TYR A 15 0.46 8.65 6.82
CA TYR A 15 1.57 9.58 7.03
C TYR A 15 1.20 10.70 7.99
N GLN A 16 0.01 10.70 8.61
CA GLN A 16 -0.45 11.80 9.46
C GLN A 16 0.44 12.04 10.68
N SER A 17 1.09 10.99 11.20
CA SER A 17 2.03 11.12 12.31
C SER A 17 3.30 11.89 11.90
N PHE A 18 3.71 11.79 10.63
CA PHE A 18 4.87 12.45 10.02
C PHE A 18 4.54 13.83 9.43
N TYR A 19 3.47 13.93 8.64
CA TYR A 19 3.02 15.16 8.00
C TYR A 19 1.52 15.35 8.22
N ARG A 20 1.19 16.41 8.96
CA ARG A 20 -0.18 16.83 9.19
C ARG A 20 -0.57 17.85 8.13
N LYS A 21 -1.40 17.41 7.17
CA LYS A 21 -1.89 18.27 6.08
C LYS A 21 -2.74 19.45 6.56
N ALA A 22 -3.45 19.29 7.69
CA ALA A 22 -4.36 20.32 8.20
C ALA A 22 -3.64 21.63 8.57
N ASP A 23 -2.43 21.53 9.11
CA ASP A 23 -1.60 22.66 9.53
C ASP A 23 -0.29 22.77 8.75
N TYR A 24 -0.10 21.94 7.71
CA TYR A 24 1.08 21.89 6.85
C TYR A 24 2.40 21.71 7.64
N LYS A 25 2.38 20.91 8.71
CA LYS A 25 3.53 20.70 9.59
C LYS A 25 4.10 19.30 9.48
N PHE A 26 5.44 19.24 9.48
CA PHE A 26 6.20 18.02 9.68
C PHE A 26 6.46 17.79 11.17
N ASN A 27 6.31 16.54 11.60
CA ASN A 27 6.69 16.08 12.93
C ASN A 27 7.94 15.21 12.80
N CYS A 28 9.05 15.69 13.35
CA CYS A 28 10.34 15.00 13.27
C CYS A 28 10.37 13.66 14.03
N GLY A 29 9.42 13.43 14.95
CA GLY A 29 9.23 12.14 15.64
C GLY A 29 8.20 11.23 14.96
N GLY A 30 7.54 11.69 13.89
CA GLY A 30 6.62 10.88 13.12
C GLY A 30 7.36 9.93 12.18
N ARG A 31 6.74 8.79 11.87
CA ARG A 31 7.27 7.77 10.96
C ARG A 31 6.22 7.34 9.97
N VAL A 32 6.68 6.75 8.87
CA VAL A 32 5.84 6.13 7.84
C VAL A 32 6.37 4.72 7.63
N ILE A 33 5.48 3.74 7.57
CA ILE A 33 5.81 2.35 7.26
C ILE A 33 5.45 2.12 5.79
N ILE A 34 6.37 1.51 5.04
CA ILE A 34 6.20 1.17 3.63
C ILE A 34 6.40 -0.33 3.48
N GLU A 35 5.40 -1.01 2.97
CA GLU A 35 5.43 -2.45 2.69
C GLU A 35 5.37 -2.68 1.18
N ILE A 36 6.27 -3.51 0.68
CA ILE A 36 6.32 -3.91 -0.74
C ILE A 36 5.75 -5.33 -0.83
N LEU A 37 4.65 -5.49 -1.55
CA LEU A 37 4.00 -6.78 -1.70
C LEU A 37 4.62 -7.61 -2.84
N PRO A 38 4.44 -8.94 -2.82
CA PRO A 38 4.84 -9.79 -3.92
C PRO A 38 4.29 -9.31 -5.25
N ALA A 39 5.08 -9.50 -6.32
CA ALA A 39 4.66 -9.16 -7.66
C ALA A 39 3.45 -10.00 -8.10
N ILE A 40 2.48 -9.35 -8.72
CA ILE A 40 1.29 -9.96 -9.28
C ILE A 40 1.51 -10.19 -10.77
N ASP A 41 1.29 -11.43 -11.21
CA ASP A 41 1.24 -11.78 -12.62
C ASP A 41 -0.16 -11.45 -13.19
N PRO A 42 -0.28 -10.49 -14.14
CA PRO A 42 -1.56 -10.14 -14.73
C PRO A 42 -2.21 -11.31 -15.50
N LEU A 43 -1.43 -12.31 -15.93
CA LEU A 43 -1.95 -13.49 -16.65
C LEU A 43 -2.69 -14.47 -15.75
N ALA A 44 -2.55 -14.36 -14.43
CA ALA A 44 -3.23 -15.24 -13.49
C ALA A 44 -4.75 -14.93 -13.37
N TYR A 45 -5.23 -13.87 -14.00
CA TYR A 45 -6.60 -13.36 -13.87
C TYR A 45 -7.34 -13.37 -15.21
N SER A 46 -8.64 -13.65 -15.17
CA SER A 46 -9.51 -13.67 -16.35
C SER A 46 -9.84 -12.29 -16.90
N ASP A 47 -9.87 -11.29 -16.02
CA ASP A 47 -10.31 -9.93 -16.28
C ASP A 47 -9.65 -8.93 -15.32
N ILE A 48 -9.70 -7.66 -15.72
CA ILE A 48 -9.06 -6.56 -14.98
C ILE A 48 -9.77 -6.31 -13.64
N ASP A 49 -11.09 -6.51 -13.58
CA ASP A 49 -11.86 -6.25 -12.36
C ASP A 49 -11.45 -7.22 -11.23
N SER A 50 -11.32 -8.51 -11.55
CA SER A 50 -10.86 -9.55 -10.61
C SER A 50 -9.43 -9.29 -10.12
N LEU A 51 -8.53 -8.87 -11.02
CA LEU A 51 -7.17 -8.46 -10.67
C LEU A 51 -7.17 -7.27 -9.71
N MET A 52 -7.99 -6.25 -9.98
CA MET A 52 -8.08 -5.05 -9.16
C MET A 52 -8.66 -5.34 -7.78
N GLU A 53 -9.72 -6.15 -7.70
CA GLU A 53 -10.36 -6.49 -6.42
C GLU A 53 -9.41 -7.26 -5.50
N GLU A 54 -8.73 -8.28 -6.02
CA GLU A 54 -7.77 -9.08 -5.24
C GLU A 54 -6.56 -8.24 -4.81
N CYS A 55 -5.97 -7.45 -5.73
CA CYS A 55 -4.88 -6.54 -5.41
C CYS A 55 -5.29 -5.52 -4.34
N TYR A 56 -6.49 -4.93 -4.47
CA TYR A 56 -7.01 -3.97 -3.50
C TYR A 56 -7.19 -4.60 -2.13
N LYS A 57 -7.79 -5.80 -2.05
CA LYS A 57 -8.01 -6.51 -0.79
C LYS A 57 -6.71 -6.85 -0.07
N GLN A 58 -5.69 -7.29 -0.80
CA GLN A 58 -4.36 -7.55 -0.23
C GLN A 58 -3.74 -6.26 0.32
N MET A 59 -3.78 -5.17 -0.46
CA MET A 59 -3.25 -3.88 -0.04
C MET A 59 -4.01 -3.29 1.16
N GLU A 60 -5.33 -3.46 1.22
CA GLU A 60 -6.17 -2.96 2.32
C GLU A 60 -5.86 -3.69 3.64
N ASN A 61 -5.66 -5.00 3.60
CA ASN A 61 -5.28 -5.78 4.79
C ASN A 61 -3.93 -5.31 5.33
N VAL A 62 -2.93 -5.21 4.46
CA VAL A 62 -1.58 -4.73 4.84
C VAL A 62 -1.64 -3.29 5.35
N TYR A 63 -2.46 -2.44 4.73
CA TYR A 63 -2.65 -1.07 5.19
C TYR A 63 -3.19 -1.02 6.62
N LYS A 64 -4.14 -1.89 6.97
CA LYS A 64 -4.65 -1.98 8.36
C LYS A 64 -3.53 -2.43 9.30
N GLU A 65 -2.82 -3.50 8.96
CA GLU A 65 -1.71 -4.05 9.77
C GLU A 65 -0.62 -3.01 10.05
N ILE A 66 -0.10 -2.33 9.03
CA ILE A 66 0.97 -1.34 9.21
C ILE A 66 0.50 -0.07 9.92
N ASN A 67 -0.79 0.24 9.90
CA ASN A 67 -1.33 1.36 10.69
C ASN A 67 -1.53 0.99 12.16
N ASP A 68 -1.94 -0.25 12.43
CA ASP A 68 -1.99 -0.75 13.80
C ASP A 68 -0.57 -0.76 14.42
N GLU A 69 0.44 -1.21 13.67
CA GLU A 69 1.85 -1.14 14.11
C GLU A 69 2.34 0.30 14.32
N LEU A 70 1.80 1.26 13.56
CA LEU A 70 2.11 2.68 13.72
C LEU A 70 1.58 3.23 15.05
N ILE A 71 0.46 2.71 15.55
CA ILE A 71 -0.19 3.13 16.81
C ILE A 71 0.47 2.46 18.02
N GLU A 72 0.92 1.21 17.87
CA GLU A 72 1.50 0.42 18.97
C GLU A 72 2.91 0.85 19.41
N LYS A 73 3.63 1.70 18.64
CA LYS A 73 4.91 2.31 19.06
C LYS A 73 4.95 3.80 18.77
#